data_AF-A0A4Q1K6P9-F1
#
_entry.id   AF-A0A4Q1K6P9-F1
#
_cell.length_a   1.000
_cell.length_b   1.000
_cell.length_c   1.000
_cell.angle_alpha   90.00
_cell.angle_beta   90.00
_cell.angle_gamma   90.00
#
_symmetry.space_group_name_H-M   'P 1'
#
loop_
_entity.id
_entity.type
_entity.pdbx_description
1 polymer ?
#
loop_
_entity_poly.entity_id
_entity_poly.type
_entity_poly.pdbx_seq_one_letter_code
_entity_poly.pdbx_strand_id
1 'polypeptide(L)'
;MENTTEYLEIYHELRTGAKAFLQHEQTKDGSIIEGLEIYDKYSEQQEHFNTISLIFMAENAATEEKPLRDTMLHAITAIIGSKYQKEQLEFLEKIIRTEKTPRGNHALDYYLRLGAYNEELRSHIIDFVVEWYTTFSSEQLNLTAFYLHETFPKTQEYFSLFLTILNYHKGYAPDKVENPMGYLEPEIKPWWKFW
;
A
#
# COMPACT_ATOMS: atom_id res chain seq x y z
N MET A 1 18.08 10.81 -12.25
CA MET A 1 19.11 9.95 -11.65
C MET A 1 18.94 10.11 -10.16
N GLU A 2 18.25 9.17 -9.53
CA GLU A 2 18.18 9.11 -8.07
C GLU A 2 19.61 9.02 -7.53
N ASN A 3 19.84 9.65 -6.39
CA ASN A 3 21.14 9.63 -5.75
C ASN A 3 21.35 8.22 -5.20
N THR A 4 22.03 7.36 -5.96
CA THR A 4 22.28 5.94 -5.59
C THR A 4 22.87 5.82 -4.18
N THR A 5 23.63 6.82 -3.73
CA THR A 5 24.18 6.90 -2.37
C THR A 5 23.08 7.03 -1.31
N GLU A 6 22.12 7.93 -1.51
CA GLU A 6 20.99 8.14 -0.59
C GLU A 6 20.11 6.88 -0.50
N TYR A 7 19.80 6.26 -1.65
CA TYR A 7 19.03 5.01 -1.66
C TYR A 7 19.70 3.92 -0.81
N LEU A 8 21.01 3.72 -0.98
CA LEU A 8 21.74 2.67 -0.26
C LEU A 8 21.82 2.97 1.24
N GLU A 9 22.01 4.23 1.62
CA GLU A 9 22.04 4.66 3.02
C GLU A 9 20.72 4.36 3.72
N ILE A 10 19.60 4.81 3.16
CA ILE A 10 18.26 4.58 3.71
C ILE A 10 17.95 3.09 3.76
N TYR A 11 18.28 2.35 2.69
CA TYR A 11 18.10 0.90 2.64
C TYR A 11 18.83 0.20 3.79
N HIS A 12 20.10 0.52 4.01
CA HIS A 12 20.90 -0.10 5.06
C HIS A 12 20.39 0.22 6.46
N GLU A 13 19.97 1.46 6.72
CA GLU A 13 19.38 1.83 8.01
C GLU A 13 18.06 1.10 8.26
N LEU A 14 17.10 1.14 7.33
CA LEU A 14 15.81 0.44 7.47
C LEU A 14 16.01 -1.06 7.68
N ARG A 15 16.96 -1.67 6.96
CA ARG A 15 17.31 -3.08 7.11
C ARG A 15 17.94 -3.38 8.47
N THR A 16 18.68 -2.43 9.05
CA THR A 16 19.25 -2.53 10.40
C THR A 16 18.14 -2.49 11.45
N GLY A 17 17.20 -1.55 11.35
CA GLY A 17 16.05 -1.51 12.25
C GLY A 17 15.17 -2.77 12.16
N ALA A 18 14.95 -3.28 10.94
CA ALA A 18 14.22 -4.54 10.74
C ALA A 18 14.93 -5.74 11.37
N LYS A 19 16.27 -5.80 11.30
CA LYS A 19 17.07 -6.82 11.98
C LYS A 19 16.90 -6.74 13.50
N ALA A 20 16.88 -5.54 14.07
CA ALA A 20 16.68 -5.34 15.50
C ALA A 20 15.30 -5.86 15.95
N PHE A 21 14.23 -5.55 15.19
CA PHE A 21 12.90 -6.11 15.43
C PHE A 21 12.87 -7.63 15.35
N LEU A 22 13.44 -8.20 14.28
CA LEU A 22 13.44 -9.65 14.06
C LEU A 22 14.22 -10.40 15.15
N GLN A 23 15.39 -9.89 15.54
CA GLN A 23 16.17 -10.46 16.63
C GLN A 23 15.42 -10.40 17.95
N HIS A 24 14.74 -9.29 18.23
CA HIS A 24 13.92 -9.20 19.43
C HIS A 24 12.77 -10.21 19.42
N GLU A 25 12.09 -10.37 18.29
CA GLU A 25 11.02 -11.36 18.15
C GLU A 25 11.52 -12.78 18.42
N GLN A 26 12.66 -13.15 17.85
CA GLN A 26 13.23 -14.50 17.87
C GLN A 26 13.92 -14.88 19.18
N THR A 27 14.73 -13.97 19.75
CA THR A 27 15.60 -14.31 20.90
C THR A 27 15.35 -13.46 22.14
N LYS A 28 14.52 -12.40 22.04
CA LYS A 28 14.33 -11.36 23.08
C LYS A 28 15.57 -10.51 23.37
N ASP A 29 16.69 -10.75 22.66
CA ASP A 29 17.94 -10.01 22.85
C ASP A 29 18.06 -8.79 21.91
N GLY A 30 17.23 -8.69 20.88
CA GLY A 30 17.21 -7.51 20.00
C GLY A 30 16.65 -6.27 20.67
N SER A 31 17.13 -5.09 20.27
CA SER A 31 16.64 -3.80 20.75
C SER A 31 15.43 -3.33 19.93
N ILE A 32 14.22 -3.48 20.48
CA ILE A 32 13.02 -2.85 19.88
C ILE A 32 13.24 -1.35 19.74
N ILE A 33 13.86 -0.73 20.75
CA ILE A 33 14.08 0.72 20.79
C ILE A 33 14.91 1.18 19.59
N GLU A 34 15.99 0.48 19.27
CA GLU A 34 16.84 0.80 18.11
C GLU A 34 16.06 0.70 16.79
N GLY A 35 15.23 -0.34 16.65
CA GLY A 35 14.35 -0.46 15.49
C GLY A 35 13.36 0.69 15.39
N LEU A 36 12.71 1.06 16.49
CA LEU A 36 11.75 2.18 16.52
C LEU A 36 12.44 3.50 16.21
N GLU A 37 13.60 3.79 16.81
CA GLU A 37 14.35 5.03 16.57
C GLU A 37 14.69 5.23 15.08
N ILE A 38 15.12 4.15 14.39
CA ILE A 38 15.41 4.20 12.96
C ILE A 38 14.16 4.49 12.13
N TYR A 39 13.07 3.76 12.37
CA TYR A 39 11.85 3.92 11.56
C TYR A 39 11.10 5.22 11.88
N ASP A 40 11.11 5.68 13.13
CA ASP A 40 10.54 6.95 13.54
C ASP A 40 11.28 8.12 12.89
N LYS A 41 12.62 8.10 12.87
CA LYS A 41 13.45 9.07 12.13
C LYS A 41 12.96 9.22 10.68
N TYR A 42 12.81 8.10 9.97
CA TYR A 42 12.36 8.13 8.58
C TYR A 42 10.88 8.46 8.42
N SER A 43 10.05 8.23 9.44
CA SER A 43 8.63 8.63 9.42
C SER A 43 8.44 10.15 9.47
N GLU A 44 9.43 10.89 9.99
CA GLU A 44 9.41 12.35 10.09
C GLU A 44 10.02 13.06 8.86
N GLN A 45 10.76 12.33 8.02
CA GLN A 45 11.50 12.87 6.88
C GLN A 45 10.78 12.62 5.55
N GLN A 46 9.76 13.42 5.27
CA GLN A 46 8.87 13.26 4.11
C GLN A 46 9.60 13.28 2.76
N GLU A 47 10.72 13.98 2.66
CA GLU A 47 11.54 14.07 1.45
C GLU A 47 12.03 12.70 0.97
N HIS A 48 12.15 11.71 1.87
CA HIS A 48 12.67 10.39 1.57
C HIS A 48 11.58 9.37 1.19
N PHE A 49 10.29 9.71 1.29
CA PHE A 49 9.22 8.72 1.17
C PHE A 49 9.13 8.07 -0.22
N ASN A 50 9.44 8.82 -1.28
CA ASN A 50 9.50 8.25 -2.63
C ASN A 50 10.65 7.23 -2.74
N THR A 51 11.81 7.53 -2.13
CA THR A 51 12.94 6.59 -2.04
C THR A 51 12.56 5.36 -1.22
N ILE A 52 11.85 5.53 -0.11
CA ILE A 52 11.36 4.43 0.73
C ILE A 52 10.33 3.57 -0.02
N SER A 53 9.48 4.17 -0.84
CA SER A 53 8.57 3.45 -1.73
C SER A 53 9.33 2.58 -2.74
N LEU A 54 10.42 3.11 -3.30
CA LEU A 54 11.30 2.37 -4.20
C LEU A 54 12.01 1.20 -3.49
N ILE A 55 12.48 1.44 -2.26
CA ILE A 55 13.05 0.41 -1.39
C ILE A 55 12.03 -0.68 -1.11
N PHE A 56 10.80 -0.33 -0.74
CA PHE A 56 9.73 -1.30 -0.51
C PHE A 56 9.52 -2.18 -1.74
N MET A 57 9.42 -1.57 -2.92
CA MET A 57 9.20 -2.32 -4.17
C MET A 57 10.36 -3.27 -4.49
N ALA A 58 11.60 -2.82 -4.30
CA ALA A 58 12.78 -3.64 -4.53
C ALA A 58 12.88 -4.80 -3.53
N GLU A 59 12.63 -4.54 -2.24
CA GLU A 59 12.66 -5.52 -1.17
C GLU A 59 11.53 -6.55 -1.32
N ASN A 60 10.35 -6.14 -1.78
CA ASN A 60 9.22 -7.03 -2.09
C ASN A 60 9.52 -7.97 -3.28
N ALA A 61 10.41 -7.57 -4.18
CA ALA A 61 10.88 -8.42 -5.28
C ALA A 61 11.99 -9.41 -4.85
N ALA A 62 12.61 -9.21 -3.68
CA ALA A 62 13.70 -10.04 -3.20
C ALA A 62 13.21 -11.42 -2.75
N THR A 63 13.94 -12.48 -3.13
CA THR A 63 13.60 -13.87 -2.82
C THR A 63 14.30 -14.42 -1.58
N GLU A 64 15.31 -13.71 -1.07
CA GLU A 64 16.17 -14.15 0.03
C GLU A 64 15.70 -13.57 1.38
N GLU A 65 16.11 -14.19 2.49
CA GLU A 65 15.85 -13.72 3.87
C GLU A 65 14.38 -13.35 4.18
N LYS A 66 13.44 -14.21 3.77
CA LYS A 66 11.98 -13.98 3.92
C LYS A 66 11.56 -13.37 5.28
N PRO A 67 11.99 -13.89 6.46
CA PRO A 67 11.57 -13.29 7.73
C PRO A 67 11.98 -11.83 7.87
N LEU A 68 13.22 -11.49 7.50
CA LEU A 68 13.70 -10.12 7.60
C LEU A 68 13.01 -9.20 6.60
N ARG A 69 12.85 -9.67 5.36
CA ARG A 69 12.13 -8.96 4.32
C ARG A 69 10.71 -8.64 4.78
N ASP A 70 9.98 -9.64 5.27
CA ASP A 70 8.60 -9.47 5.72
C ASP A 70 8.53 -8.50 6.93
N THR A 71 9.49 -8.56 7.86
CA THR A 71 9.63 -7.57 8.95
C THR A 71 9.86 -6.15 8.43
N MET A 72 10.76 -5.98 7.45
CA MET A 72 11.08 -4.67 6.87
C MET A 72 9.88 -4.08 6.14
N LEU A 73 9.22 -4.86 5.27
CA LEU A 73 8.02 -4.42 4.55
C LEU A 73 6.88 -4.05 5.51
N HIS A 74 6.70 -4.83 6.57
CA HIS A 74 5.71 -4.54 7.61
C HIS A 74 6.02 -3.23 8.33
N ALA A 75 7.26 -3.04 8.80
CA ALA A 75 7.67 -1.85 9.52
C ALA A 75 7.60 -0.59 8.64
N ILE A 76 7.99 -0.66 7.36
CA ILE A 76 7.82 0.44 6.40
C ILE A 76 6.34 0.81 6.30
N THR A 77 5.47 -0.17 6.10
CA THR A 77 4.02 0.08 5.92
C THR A 77 3.38 0.64 7.19
N ALA A 78 3.66 0.04 8.34
CA ALA A 78 2.98 0.34 9.60
C ALA A 78 3.45 1.66 10.23
N ILE A 79 4.75 1.93 10.19
CA ILE A 79 5.35 3.10 10.86
C ILE A 79 5.41 4.28 9.90
N ILE A 80 6.12 4.12 8.78
CA ILE A 80 6.38 5.21 7.83
C ILE A 80 5.15 5.45 6.95
N GLY A 81 4.53 4.38 6.46
CA GLY A 81 3.34 4.43 5.60
C GLY A 81 2.17 5.21 6.21
N SER A 82 2.06 5.24 7.54
CA SER A 82 1.04 6.02 8.26
C SER A 82 1.14 7.53 8.01
N LYS A 83 2.29 8.03 7.58
CA LYS A 83 2.58 9.45 7.37
C LYS A 83 2.50 9.89 5.90
N TYR A 84 2.23 8.96 4.98
CA TYR A 84 2.18 9.26 3.55
C TYR A 84 1.10 10.30 3.26
N GLN A 85 1.43 11.25 2.39
CA GLN A 85 0.52 12.29 1.92
C GLN A 85 0.20 12.07 0.44
N LYS A 86 -0.69 12.92 -0.08
CA LYS A 86 -1.21 12.82 -1.43
C LYS A 86 -0.09 12.80 -2.48
N GLU A 87 0.95 13.60 -2.31
CA GLU A 87 2.06 13.69 -3.25
C GLU A 87 2.82 12.36 -3.42
N GLN A 88 3.00 11.60 -2.33
CA GLN A 88 3.67 10.29 -2.37
C GLN A 88 2.74 9.21 -2.93
N LEU A 89 1.43 9.32 -2.70
CA LEU A 89 0.43 8.45 -3.31
C LEU A 89 0.41 8.66 -4.84
N GLU A 90 0.41 9.90 -5.31
CA GLU A 90 0.47 10.23 -6.75
C GLU A 90 1.75 9.68 -7.42
N PHE A 91 2.87 9.63 -6.71
CA PHE A 91 4.09 8.99 -7.18
C PHE A 91 3.89 7.48 -7.43
N LEU A 92 3.28 6.76 -6.49
CA LEU A 92 2.95 5.35 -6.64
C LEU A 92 1.93 5.12 -7.76
N GLU A 93 0.86 5.92 -7.81
CA GLU A 93 -0.17 5.85 -8.86
C GLU A 93 0.40 6.02 -10.26
N LYS A 94 1.37 6.92 -10.43
CA LYS A 94 2.07 7.08 -11.70
C LYS A 94 2.75 5.78 -12.11
N ILE A 95 3.51 5.15 -11.21
CA ILE A 95 4.19 3.88 -11.49
C ILE A 95 3.17 2.80 -11.84
N ILE A 96 2.10 2.65 -11.05
CA ILE A 96 1.04 1.64 -11.26
C ILE A 96 0.38 1.77 -12.64
N ARG A 97 0.10 3.01 -13.06
CA ARG A 97 -0.52 3.29 -14.37
C ARG A 97 0.44 3.00 -15.51
N THR A 98 1.67 3.47 -15.42
CA THR A 98 2.61 3.44 -16.54
C THR A 98 3.38 2.14 -16.68
N GLU A 99 3.56 1.38 -15.60
CA GLU A 99 4.38 0.16 -15.61
C GLU A 99 3.52 -1.09 -15.44
N LYS A 100 3.45 -1.93 -16.49
CA LYS A 100 2.79 -3.25 -16.45
C LYS A 100 3.76 -4.39 -16.18
N THR A 101 4.84 -4.07 -15.47
CA THR A 101 5.95 -4.96 -15.11
C THR A 101 5.80 -5.40 -13.65
N PRO A 102 6.65 -6.33 -13.14
CA PRO A 102 6.67 -6.66 -11.72
C PRO A 102 6.83 -5.43 -10.80
N ARG A 103 7.59 -4.41 -11.22
CA ARG A 103 7.72 -3.16 -10.47
C ARG A 103 6.37 -2.45 -10.28
N GLY A 104 5.57 -2.36 -11.33
CA GLY A 104 4.21 -1.81 -11.24
C GLY A 104 3.26 -2.66 -10.36
N ASN A 105 3.47 -3.97 -10.32
CA ASN A 105 2.72 -4.85 -9.40
C ASN A 105 3.12 -4.62 -7.94
N HIS A 106 4.42 -4.48 -7.64
CA HIS A 106 4.90 -4.19 -6.30
C HIS A 106 4.50 -2.78 -5.84
N ALA A 107 4.43 -1.80 -6.76
CA ALA A 107 3.88 -0.48 -6.48
C ALA A 107 2.42 -0.58 -6.03
N LEU A 108 1.61 -1.35 -6.76
CA LEU A 108 0.20 -1.56 -6.43
C LEU A 108 0.05 -2.33 -5.10
N ASP A 109 0.88 -3.35 -4.85
CA ASP A 109 0.89 -4.07 -3.57
C ASP A 109 1.13 -3.10 -2.41
N TYR A 110 2.15 -2.25 -2.53
CA TYR A 110 2.43 -1.27 -1.48
C TYR A 110 1.28 -0.27 -1.31
N TYR A 111 0.79 0.28 -2.41
CA TYR A 111 -0.33 1.22 -2.41
C TYR A 111 -1.57 0.65 -1.74
N LEU A 112 -1.95 -0.60 -2.03
CA LEU A 112 -3.08 -1.27 -1.39
C LEU A 112 -2.83 -1.56 0.10
N ARG A 113 -1.60 -1.93 0.49
CA ARG A 113 -1.23 -2.10 1.91
C ARG A 113 -1.38 -0.81 2.71
N LEU A 114 -0.99 0.33 2.15
CA LEU A 114 -1.16 1.62 2.82
C LEU A 114 -2.62 1.87 3.21
N GLY A 115 -3.57 1.58 2.32
CA GLY A 115 -5.01 1.75 2.59
C GLY A 115 -5.57 0.70 3.53
N ALA A 116 -4.99 -0.49 3.55
CA ALA A 116 -5.35 -1.54 4.50
C ALA A 116 -4.94 -1.15 5.93
N TYR A 117 -3.76 -0.55 6.09
CA TYR A 117 -3.20 -0.13 7.39
C TYR A 117 -3.75 1.21 7.87
N ASN A 118 -4.06 2.13 6.97
CA ASN A 118 -4.48 3.49 7.31
C ASN A 118 -5.84 3.84 6.69
N GLU A 119 -6.84 4.02 7.56
CA GLU A 119 -8.20 4.36 7.14
C GLU A 119 -8.27 5.71 6.42
N GLU A 120 -7.41 6.67 6.78
CA GLU A 120 -7.37 8.00 6.17
C GLU A 120 -6.91 7.96 4.70
N LEU A 121 -6.05 6.99 4.35
CA LEU A 121 -5.56 6.81 2.98
C LEU A 121 -6.51 5.92 2.15
N ARG A 122 -7.33 5.10 2.81
CA ARG A 122 -8.14 4.06 2.18
C ARG A 122 -9.10 4.60 1.12
N SER A 123 -9.78 5.70 1.40
CA SER A 123 -10.73 6.30 0.45
C SER A 123 -10.03 6.69 -0.86
N HIS A 124 -8.93 7.42 -0.75
CA HIS A 124 -8.12 7.84 -1.89
C HIS A 124 -7.63 6.65 -2.73
N ILE A 125 -7.12 5.60 -2.06
CA ILE A 125 -6.64 4.39 -2.72
C ILE A 125 -7.75 3.68 -3.48
N ILE A 126 -8.95 3.64 -2.91
CA ILE A 126 -10.11 2.98 -3.52
C ILE A 126 -10.65 3.81 -4.68
N ASP A 127 -10.67 5.14 -4.56
CA ASP A 127 -11.05 6.03 -5.66
C ASP A 127 -10.13 5.82 -6.87
N PHE A 128 -8.81 5.73 -6.64
CA PHE A 128 -7.85 5.38 -7.68
C PHE A 128 -8.14 4.02 -8.33
N VAL A 129 -8.44 2.99 -7.53
CA VAL A 129 -8.80 1.67 -8.06
C VAL A 129 -10.07 1.74 -8.91
N VAL A 130 -11.12 2.40 -8.42
CA VAL A 130 -12.39 2.58 -9.14
C VAL A 130 -12.18 3.27 -10.48
N GLU A 131 -11.34 4.30 -10.52
CA GLU A 131 -11.07 5.06 -11.73
C GLU A 131 -10.22 4.26 -12.74
N TRP A 132 -9.24 3.49 -12.26
CA TRP A 132 -8.18 2.95 -13.12
C TRP A 132 -8.19 1.43 -13.33
N TYR A 133 -9.02 0.64 -12.62
CA TYR A 133 -8.95 -0.83 -12.69
C TYR A 133 -9.06 -1.40 -14.11
N THR A 134 -9.80 -0.74 -15.02
CA THR A 134 -9.94 -1.20 -16.41
C THR A 134 -8.62 -1.17 -17.19
N THR A 135 -7.65 -0.39 -16.72
CA THR A 135 -6.31 -0.26 -17.31
C THR A 135 -5.27 -1.18 -16.66
N PHE A 136 -5.64 -1.92 -15.62
CA PHE A 136 -4.73 -2.80 -14.89
C PHE A 136 -4.35 -4.04 -15.71
N SER A 137 -3.14 -4.55 -15.50
CA SER A 137 -2.76 -5.87 -16.01
C SER A 137 -3.55 -6.99 -15.30
N SER A 138 -3.49 -8.20 -15.85
CA SER A 138 -4.11 -9.38 -15.21
C SER A 138 -3.61 -9.57 -13.76
N GLU A 139 -2.31 -9.43 -13.52
CA GLU A 139 -1.70 -9.54 -12.19
C GLU A 139 -2.15 -8.41 -11.26
N GLN A 140 -2.25 -7.18 -11.76
CA GLN A 140 -2.76 -6.05 -10.98
C GLN A 140 -4.23 -6.26 -10.58
N LEU A 141 -5.07 -6.75 -11.49
CA LEU A 141 -6.47 -7.10 -11.21
C LEU A 141 -6.57 -8.19 -10.14
N ASN A 142 -5.77 -9.26 -10.25
CA ASN A 142 -5.73 -10.34 -9.25
C ASN A 142 -5.33 -9.81 -7.87
N LEU A 143 -4.32 -8.95 -7.82
CA LEU A 143 -3.83 -8.35 -6.58
C LEU A 143 -4.91 -7.47 -5.94
N THR A 144 -5.52 -6.56 -6.70
CA THR A 144 -6.60 -5.71 -6.22
C THR A 144 -7.78 -6.54 -5.70
N ALA A 145 -8.18 -7.58 -6.44
CA ALA A 145 -9.26 -8.48 -6.03
C ALA A 145 -8.95 -9.18 -4.70
N PHE A 146 -7.71 -9.63 -4.50
CA PHE A 146 -7.27 -10.23 -3.23
C PHE A 146 -7.40 -9.24 -2.07
N TYR A 147 -6.92 -8.00 -2.20
CA TYR A 147 -7.02 -7.01 -1.13
C TYR A 147 -8.47 -6.66 -0.79
N LEU A 148 -9.32 -6.46 -1.80
CA LEU A 148 -10.75 -6.17 -1.59
C LEU A 148 -11.48 -7.30 -0.87
N HIS A 149 -11.11 -8.55 -1.12
CA HIS A 149 -11.78 -9.71 -0.54
C HIS A 149 -11.23 -10.08 0.86
N GLU A 150 -9.90 -10.06 1.02
CA GLU A 150 -9.22 -10.62 2.19
C GLU A 150 -8.76 -9.57 3.20
N THR A 151 -8.48 -8.34 2.75
CA THR A 151 -7.75 -7.35 3.58
C THR A 151 -8.62 -6.15 3.96
N PHE A 152 -9.36 -5.60 3.00
CA PHE A 152 -10.26 -4.46 3.27
C PHE A 152 -11.50 -4.88 4.09
N PRO A 153 -12.17 -3.93 4.74
CA PRO A 153 -13.38 -4.22 5.51
C PRO A 153 -14.42 -5.00 4.69
N LYS A 154 -15.11 -5.97 5.30
CA LYS A 154 -16.12 -6.79 4.62
C LYS A 154 -17.46 -6.06 4.50
N THR A 155 -17.47 -4.93 3.80
CA THR A 155 -18.69 -4.16 3.50
C THR A 155 -19.24 -4.56 2.13
N GLN A 156 -20.52 -4.24 1.90
CA GLN A 156 -21.15 -4.47 0.60
C GLN A 156 -20.40 -3.74 -0.51
N GLU A 157 -19.91 -2.53 -0.25
CA GLU A 157 -19.26 -1.67 -1.24
C GLU A 157 -17.98 -2.30 -1.79
N TYR A 158 -17.05 -2.71 -0.91
CA TYR A 158 -15.81 -3.37 -1.32
C TYR A 158 -16.07 -4.72 -1.99
N PHE A 159 -17.09 -5.46 -1.54
CA PHE A 159 -17.49 -6.70 -2.18
C PHE A 159 -18.07 -6.47 -3.58
N SER A 160 -18.85 -5.41 -3.79
CA SER A 160 -19.36 -5.02 -5.10
C SER A 160 -18.23 -4.64 -6.05
N LEU A 161 -17.25 -3.87 -5.59
CA LEU A 161 -16.05 -3.56 -6.38
C LEU A 161 -15.23 -4.82 -6.70
N PHE A 162 -15.05 -5.73 -5.74
CA PHE A 162 -14.42 -7.03 -5.97
C PHE A 162 -15.11 -7.82 -7.07
N LEU A 163 -16.44 -7.95 -7.01
CA LEU A 163 -17.21 -8.67 -8.03
C LEU A 163 -17.08 -8.01 -9.40
N THR A 164 -17.10 -6.68 -9.48
CA THR A 164 -16.90 -5.96 -10.74
C THR A 164 -15.52 -6.24 -11.34
N ILE A 165 -14.46 -6.15 -10.53
CA ILE A 165 -13.08 -6.45 -10.97
C ILE A 165 -12.97 -7.91 -11.42
N LEU A 166 -13.55 -8.85 -10.67
CA LEU A 166 -13.55 -10.27 -11.02
C LEU A 166 -14.28 -10.54 -12.34
N ASN A 167 -15.44 -9.90 -12.56
CA ASN A 167 -16.20 -10.05 -13.79
C ASN A 167 -15.47 -9.44 -14.98
N TYR A 168 -14.88 -8.25 -14.80
CA TYR A 168 -14.05 -7.60 -15.81
C TYR A 168 -12.86 -8.48 -16.20
N HIS A 169 -12.16 -9.06 -15.21
CA HIS A 169 -11.05 -9.97 -15.43
C HIS A 169 -11.44 -11.23 -16.22
N LYS A 170 -12.68 -11.70 -16.07
CA LYS A 170 -13.26 -12.81 -16.83
C LYS A 170 -13.77 -12.40 -18.23
N GLY A 171 -13.62 -11.13 -18.63
CA GLY A 171 -14.05 -10.63 -19.93
C GLY A 171 -15.50 -10.14 -20.00
N TYR A 172 -16.19 -10.03 -18.87
CA TYR A 172 -17.51 -9.38 -18.81
C TYR A 172 -17.29 -7.88 -18.63
N ALA A 173 -17.38 -7.12 -19.72
CA ALA A 173 -17.35 -5.67 -19.65
C ALA A 173 -18.63 -5.17 -18.95
N PRO A 174 -18.53 -4.23 -17.99
CA PRO A 174 -19.73 -3.64 -17.40
C PRO A 174 -20.50 -2.85 -18.47
N ASP A 175 -21.82 -3.08 -18.56
CA ASP A 175 -22.69 -2.44 -19.56
C ASP A 175 -22.73 -0.91 -19.45
N LYS A 176 -22.28 -0.36 -18.30
CA LYS A 176 -22.13 1.07 -18.03
C LYS A 176 -20.92 1.34 -17.15
N VAL A 177 -20.29 2.51 -17.35
CA VAL A 177 -19.27 3.08 -16.45
C VAL A 177 -19.96 3.67 -15.20
N GLU A 178 -20.73 2.86 -14.47
CA GLU A 178 -21.28 3.25 -13.17
C GLU A 178 -20.27 2.89 -12.08
N ASN A 179 -20.15 3.72 -11.03
CA ASN A 179 -19.22 3.46 -9.93
C ASN A 179 -19.56 2.09 -9.29
N PRO A 180 -18.64 1.12 -9.33
CA PRO A 180 -18.89 -0.25 -8.89
C PRO A 180 -19.06 -0.39 -7.37
N MET A 181 -18.76 0.66 -6.59
CA MET A 181 -19.00 0.70 -5.14
C MET A 181 -20.49 0.94 -4.80
N GLY A 182 -21.33 1.27 -5.78
CA GLY A 182 -22.66 1.85 -5.53
C GLY A 182 -22.54 3.35 -5.22
N TYR A 183 -23.57 4.14 -5.54
CA TYR A 183 -23.56 5.58 -5.31
C TYR A 183 -23.41 5.87 -3.80
N LEU A 184 -22.30 6.49 -3.39
CA LEU A 184 -22.16 7.14 -2.09
C LEU A 184 -22.85 8.51 -2.18
N GLU A 185 -24.14 8.58 -1.87
CA GLU A 185 -24.62 9.85 -1.32
C GLU A 185 -24.01 9.98 0.08
N PRO A 186 -23.24 11.03 0.38
CA PRO A 186 -22.85 11.28 1.76
C PRO A 186 -24.13 11.34 2.58
N GLU A 187 -24.27 10.49 3.60
CA GLU A 187 -25.37 10.59 4.55
C GLU A 187 -25.27 11.97 5.22
N ILE A 188 -26.00 12.96 4.69
CA ILE A 188 -26.25 14.22 5.39
C ILE A 188 -27.20 13.84 6.51
N LYS A 189 -26.65 13.37 7.63
CA LYS A 189 -27.41 13.21 8.86
C LYS A 189 -27.93 14.59 9.24
N PRO A 190 -29.25 14.80 9.27
CA PRO A 190 -29.77 16.07 9.69
C PRO A 190 -29.32 16.36 11.11
N TRP A 191 -28.77 17.55 11.35
CA TRP A 191 -28.21 17.96 12.65
C TRP A 191 -29.21 17.82 13.82
N TRP A 192 -30.51 17.72 13.53
CA TRP A 192 -31.57 17.53 14.51
C TRP A 192 -31.82 16.07 14.94
N LYS A 193 -31.10 15.07 14.41
CA LYS A 193 -31.23 13.66 14.84
C LYS A 193 -30.29 13.26 16.00
N PHE A 194 -29.65 14.22 16.68
CA PHE A 194 -28.76 13.99 17.83
C PHE A 194 -29.36 14.38 19.20
N TRP A 195 -30.68 14.45 19.32
CA TRP A 195 -31.39 14.65 20.59
C TRP A 195 -32.52 13.64 20.76
#